data_AF-A0A523WHN7-F1
#
_entry.id   AF-A0A523WHN7-F1
#
_cell.length_a   1.000
_cell.length_b   1.000
_cell.length_c   1.000
_cell.angle_alpha   90.00
_cell.angle_beta   90.00
_cell.angle_gamma   90.00
#
_symmetry.space_group_name_H-M   'P 1'
#
loop_
_entity.id
_entity.type
_entity.pdbx_description
1 polymer ?
#
loop_
_entity_poly.entity_id
_entity_poly.type
_entity_poly.pdbx_seq_one_letter_code
_entity_poly.pdbx_strand_id
1 'polypeptide(L)'
;MRSHPITGKQVPWEYLRPGHTCAISSASANMLFYRSFSTAIYDFSEDRGLVLFGGIRPGCWINMIAANGVLLFPEASSGCTCSFPLRCSLVLKHKPKRSQPWTVFIAHGAMSPVKHFAINLGAPADMKDDKGRVWFAYPNPKIEDLSNHYLNYGVKFDLHDETLLGMGYFCSDFKSTTIEGSEKPWLFTSGCIGLSRLEIPLIDDAWGEKPGVYTLRLGFNAPSGDRTDQRVFSIKLQGNTILKNLDIIKEAGGANKALIKEFKGINVENILSVELIPKDSNPTMSQAPIINFIEVLREDVAKISEISEPLSTITKTYAEALLKEAKTEFIKKNYTNSLDKYHIVLDAAPSVNLKQKALEGMAAIGSPDSLSRIAAYCRDTAPILWNYKEPKQELNNKAAEVLIAIAANTAKSDKQKAIKMFKNALANANEKTYKKAFESLKNLDVKLDDATDK
;
A
#
# COMPACT_ATOMS: atom_id res chain seq x y z
N MET A 1 9.09 13.44 -8.03
CA MET A 1 8.86 12.83 -6.70
C MET A 1 7.47 13.21 -6.23
N ARG A 2 6.88 12.41 -5.35
CA ARG A 2 5.62 12.69 -4.65
C ARG A 2 5.70 12.11 -3.24
N SER A 3 4.87 12.63 -2.34
CA SER A 3 4.69 12.02 -1.02
C SER A 3 3.88 10.73 -1.16
N HIS A 4 4.40 9.61 -0.64
CA HIS A 4 3.64 8.38 -0.53
C HIS A 4 2.42 8.63 0.37
N PRO A 5 1.19 8.28 -0.07
CA PRO A 5 -0.03 8.61 0.66
C PRO A 5 -0.08 7.99 2.05
N ILE A 6 0.56 6.81 2.22
CA ILE A 6 0.50 6.07 3.48
C ILE A 6 1.62 6.40 4.47
N THR A 7 2.87 6.40 4.01
CA THR A 7 4.04 6.60 4.87
C THR A 7 4.52 8.05 4.91
N GLY A 8 4.09 8.87 3.96
CA GLY A 8 4.57 10.25 3.80
C GLY A 8 6.00 10.36 3.26
N LYS A 9 6.68 9.25 2.96
CA LYS A 9 8.03 9.25 2.37
C LYS A 9 7.99 9.74 0.94
N GLN A 10 9.04 10.43 0.49
CA GLN A 10 9.17 10.79 -0.92
C GLN A 10 9.42 9.54 -1.75
N VAL A 11 8.56 9.30 -2.73
CA VAL A 11 8.69 8.23 -3.71
C VAL A 11 8.66 8.83 -5.11
N PRO A 12 9.20 8.13 -6.12
CA PRO A 12 9.01 8.57 -7.50
C PRO A 12 7.54 8.75 -7.86
N TRP A 13 7.29 9.73 -8.72
CA TRP A 13 5.98 9.87 -9.33
C TRP A 13 5.94 8.93 -10.53
N GLU A 14 4.87 8.15 -10.63
CA GLU A 14 4.77 7.04 -11.58
C GLU A 14 3.32 6.92 -12.06
N TYR A 15 3.20 6.45 -13.29
CA TYR A 15 1.93 6.08 -13.89
C TYR A 15 2.12 4.76 -14.63
N LEU A 16 1.10 3.92 -14.60
CA LEU A 16 1.16 2.62 -15.24
C LEU A 16 0.46 2.66 -16.58
N ARG A 17 0.99 1.88 -17.52
CA ARG A 17 0.38 1.57 -18.81
C ARG A 17 0.07 0.08 -18.88
N PRO A 18 -0.90 -0.44 -18.12
CA PRO A 18 -1.37 -1.81 -18.25
C PRO A 18 -2.15 -2.00 -19.56
N GLY A 19 -2.29 -3.23 -20.05
CA GLY A 19 -3.03 -3.50 -21.29
C GLY A 19 -2.18 -3.58 -22.56
N HIS A 20 -2.87 -3.65 -23.70
CA HIS A 20 -2.29 -3.33 -25.01
C HIS A 20 -2.05 -1.83 -25.12
N THR A 21 -0.77 -1.42 -25.16
CA THR A 21 -0.33 -0.02 -25.03
C THR A 21 0.20 0.61 -26.30
N CYS A 22 -0.02 0.02 -27.48
CA CYS A 22 0.63 0.45 -28.73
C CYS A 22 0.35 1.90 -29.18
N ALA A 23 -0.48 2.68 -28.47
CA ALA A 23 -0.66 4.11 -28.76
C ALA A 23 0.50 4.96 -28.25
N ILE A 24 0.82 6.01 -28.99
CA ILE A 24 1.73 7.07 -28.52
C ILE A 24 1.02 7.90 -27.44
N SER A 25 1.74 8.25 -26.37
CA SER A 25 1.22 9.13 -25.32
C SER A 25 1.26 10.58 -25.78
N SER A 26 0.31 11.37 -25.34
CA SER A 26 0.29 12.81 -25.54
C SER A 26 0.05 13.52 -24.22
N ALA A 27 0.46 14.77 -24.13
CA ALA A 27 0.35 15.53 -22.90
C ALA A 27 0.02 17.00 -23.19
N SER A 28 -0.52 17.66 -22.18
CA SER A 28 -0.53 19.11 -22.04
C SER A 28 0.36 19.50 -20.84
N ALA A 29 0.40 20.78 -20.48
CA ALA A 29 1.12 21.23 -19.29
C ALA A 29 0.63 20.55 -17.99
N ASN A 30 -0.64 20.14 -17.93
CA ASN A 30 -1.30 19.68 -16.71
C ASN A 30 -1.87 18.25 -16.79
N MET A 31 -1.88 17.64 -17.98
CA MET A 31 -2.51 16.32 -18.17
C MET A 31 -1.69 15.42 -19.07
N LEU A 32 -1.76 14.12 -18.81
CA LEU A 32 -1.21 13.06 -19.64
C LEU A 32 -2.36 12.17 -20.16
N PHE A 33 -2.29 11.85 -21.44
CA PHE A 33 -3.27 11.03 -22.13
C PHE A 33 -2.54 9.87 -22.82
N TYR A 34 -3.02 8.65 -22.58
CA TYR A 34 -2.37 7.47 -23.15
C TYR A 34 -3.34 6.31 -23.24
N ARG A 35 -2.89 5.25 -23.91
CA ARG A 35 -3.61 3.99 -23.98
C ARG A 35 -3.18 3.05 -22.88
N SER A 36 -4.17 2.54 -22.17
CA SER A 36 -4.07 1.56 -21.11
C SER A 36 -5.24 0.58 -21.22
N PHE A 37 -5.21 -0.30 -22.23
CA PHE A 37 -6.37 -1.03 -22.75
C PHE A 37 -7.42 -0.10 -23.38
N SER A 38 -8.03 0.77 -22.56
CA SER A 38 -8.91 1.89 -22.96
C SER A 38 -8.17 3.23 -22.82
N THR A 39 -8.93 4.33 -22.77
CA THR A 39 -8.39 5.68 -22.62
C THR A 39 -8.00 5.94 -21.19
N ALA A 40 -6.74 6.31 -20.98
CA ALA A 40 -6.19 6.70 -19.69
C ALA A 40 -5.92 8.20 -19.66
N ILE A 41 -6.38 8.84 -18.59
CA ILE A 41 -6.20 10.28 -18.34
C ILE A 41 -5.60 10.45 -16.96
N TYR A 42 -4.51 11.22 -16.87
CA TYR A 42 -3.89 11.59 -15.61
C TYR A 42 -3.82 13.12 -15.50
N ASP A 43 -4.24 13.67 -14.37
CA ASP A 43 -4.12 15.10 -14.05
C ASP A 43 -2.97 15.31 -13.07
N PHE A 44 -1.93 16.01 -13.52
CA PHE A 44 -0.74 16.31 -12.72
C PHE A 44 -1.01 17.36 -11.64
N SER A 45 -2.01 18.22 -11.84
CA SER A 45 -2.30 19.36 -10.95
C SER A 45 -2.88 18.90 -9.62
N GLU A 46 -3.80 17.94 -9.69
CA GLU A 46 -4.49 17.42 -8.51
C GLU A 46 -3.90 16.08 -8.05
N ASP A 47 -3.22 15.36 -8.95
CA ASP A 47 -2.56 14.07 -8.66
C ASP A 47 -3.54 13.10 -7.97
N ARG A 48 -4.77 13.01 -8.49
CA ARG A 48 -5.84 12.20 -7.89
C ARG A 48 -5.74 10.72 -8.24
N GLY A 49 -4.88 10.36 -9.20
CA GLY A 49 -4.74 9.00 -9.72
C GLY A 49 -5.17 8.87 -11.17
N LEU A 50 -5.07 7.65 -11.70
CA LEU A 50 -5.39 7.33 -13.08
C LEU A 50 -6.90 7.22 -13.28
N VAL A 51 -7.44 8.00 -14.22
CA VAL A 51 -8.83 7.89 -14.67
C VAL A 51 -8.87 7.05 -15.94
N LEU A 52 -9.70 6.00 -15.94
CA LEU A 52 -9.98 5.22 -17.13
C LEU A 52 -11.32 5.66 -17.73
N PHE A 53 -11.29 6.12 -18.98
CA PHE A 53 -12.47 6.36 -19.78
C PHE A 53 -12.68 5.17 -20.72
N GLY A 54 -13.55 4.26 -20.26
CA GLY A 54 -13.94 3.07 -21.02
C GLY A 54 -14.77 3.38 -22.25
N GLY A 55 -15.02 2.36 -23.07
CA GLY A 55 -15.93 2.45 -24.21
C GLY A 55 -15.29 2.91 -25.53
N ILE A 56 -14.19 3.64 -25.48
CA ILE A 56 -13.39 4.04 -26.65
C ILE A 56 -11.93 3.62 -26.48
N ARG A 57 -11.30 3.25 -27.60
CA ARG A 57 -9.91 2.79 -27.65
C ARG A 57 -9.04 3.80 -28.40
N PRO A 58 -7.93 4.27 -27.81
CA PRO A 58 -6.93 5.00 -28.58
C PRO A 58 -6.30 4.12 -29.69
N GLY A 59 -5.97 4.74 -30.82
CA GLY A 59 -5.35 4.09 -31.98
C GLY A 59 -3.92 3.66 -31.72
N CYS A 60 -3.21 3.23 -32.76
CA CYS A 60 -1.77 2.93 -32.68
C CYS A 60 -0.89 4.18 -32.93
N TRP A 61 -1.49 5.27 -33.40
CA TRP A 61 -0.84 6.57 -33.64
C TRP A 61 -1.25 7.59 -32.56
N ILE A 62 -0.64 8.78 -32.57
CA ILE A 62 -1.10 9.89 -31.73
C ILE A 62 -2.52 10.25 -32.15
N ASN A 63 -3.50 10.00 -31.30
CA ASN A 63 -4.91 10.28 -31.58
C ASN A 63 -5.68 10.84 -30.37
N MET A 64 -4.96 11.21 -29.31
CA MET A 64 -5.47 12.06 -28.23
C MET A 64 -4.67 13.35 -28.32
N ILE A 65 -5.27 14.44 -28.79
CA ILE A 65 -4.56 15.67 -29.14
C ILE A 65 -5.09 16.78 -28.24
N ALA A 66 -4.26 17.20 -27.29
CA ALA A 66 -4.57 18.34 -26.44
C ALA A 66 -4.27 19.63 -27.22
N ALA A 67 -5.31 20.41 -27.53
CA ALA A 67 -5.18 21.64 -28.29
C ALA A 67 -6.24 22.67 -27.84
N ASN A 68 -5.81 23.92 -27.66
CA ASN A 68 -6.70 25.06 -27.38
C ASN A 68 -7.73 24.82 -26.24
N GLY A 69 -7.31 24.15 -25.16
CA GLY A 69 -8.15 23.89 -23.98
C GLY A 69 -9.12 22.70 -24.10
N VAL A 70 -9.05 21.93 -25.19
CA VAL A 70 -9.81 20.68 -25.38
C VAL A 70 -8.90 19.49 -25.67
N LEU A 71 -9.42 18.28 -25.46
CA LEU A 71 -8.82 17.05 -25.94
C LEU A 71 -9.60 16.57 -27.16
N LEU A 72 -9.00 16.70 -28.34
CA LEU A 72 -9.51 16.10 -29.57
C LEU A 72 -9.14 14.62 -29.59
N PHE A 73 -10.12 13.76 -29.82
CA PHE A 73 -9.91 12.32 -29.86
C PHE A 73 -10.55 11.76 -31.14
N PRO A 74 -9.86 11.85 -32.29
CA PRO A 74 -10.32 11.24 -33.52
C PRO A 74 -10.50 9.73 -33.37
N GLU A 75 -11.59 9.23 -33.97
CA GLU A 75 -11.89 7.81 -34.08
C GLU A 75 -10.71 7.08 -34.76
N ALA A 76 -10.23 6.00 -34.14
CA ALA A 76 -9.09 5.22 -34.63
C ALA A 76 -9.29 3.71 -34.47
N SER A 77 -10.53 3.28 -34.28
CA SER A 77 -10.95 1.89 -34.06
C SER A 77 -11.87 1.35 -35.15
N SER A 78 -12.25 2.15 -36.15
CA SER A 78 -12.95 1.67 -37.35
C SER A 78 -12.15 0.55 -38.01
N GLY A 79 -12.78 -0.62 -38.13
CA GLY A 79 -12.13 -1.86 -38.61
C GLY A 79 -11.56 -2.77 -37.52
N CYS A 80 -11.61 -2.36 -36.25
CA CYS A 80 -11.20 -3.21 -35.13
C CYS A 80 -12.33 -4.15 -34.68
N THR A 81 -11.98 -5.40 -34.36
CA THR A 81 -12.91 -6.41 -33.83
C THR A 81 -13.08 -6.38 -32.31
N CYS A 82 -12.32 -5.53 -31.61
CA CYS A 82 -12.41 -5.40 -30.15
C CYS A 82 -13.73 -4.77 -29.70
N SER A 83 -14.19 -5.15 -28.50
CA SER A 83 -15.46 -4.73 -27.88
C SER A 83 -15.45 -3.30 -27.32
N PHE A 84 -15.16 -2.30 -28.17
CA PHE A 84 -15.27 -0.88 -27.81
C PHE A 84 -16.52 -0.27 -28.49
N PRO A 85 -17.60 0.01 -27.72
CA PRO A 85 -18.88 0.44 -28.29
C PRO A 85 -18.88 1.85 -28.91
N LEU A 86 -17.95 2.73 -28.53
CA LEU A 86 -17.90 4.10 -29.04
C LEU A 86 -17.02 4.18 -30.29
N ARG A 87 -17.66 4.24 -31.47
CA ARG A 87 -17.03 4.39 -32.79
C ARG A 87 -17.28 5.78 -33.37
N CYS A 88 -16.84 6.81 -32.67
CA CYS A 88 -16.92 8.19 -33.15
C CYS A 88 -15.76 9.01 -32.60
N SER A 89 -15.50 10.15 -33.25
CA SER A 89 -14.55 11.13 -32.75
C SER A 89 -15.17 11.87 -31.56
N LEU A 90 -14.41 12.01 -30.47
CA LEU A 90 -14.82 12.71 -29.26
C LEU A 90 -14.04 14.00 -29.11
N VAL A 91 -14.66 14.99 -28.44
CA VAL A 91 -13.96 16.18 -27.93
C VAL A 91 -14.29 16.31 -26.47
N LEU A 92 -13.28 16.22 -25.60
CA LEU A 92 -13.45 16.45 -24.17
C LEU A 92 -13.07 17.90 -23.84
N LYS A 93 -13.94 18.58 -23.10
CA LYS A 93 -13.68 19.91 -22.56
C LYS A 93 -13.56 19.87 -21.05
N HIS A 94 -12.83 20.82 -20.49
CA HIS A 94 -12.81 21.02 -19.04
C HIS A 94 -14.23 21.36 -18.54
N LYS A 95 -14.66 20.69 -17.47
CA LYS A 95 -15.92 20.96 -16.77
C LYS A 95 -15.60 21.40 -15.34
N PRO A 96 -15.72 22.70 -15.02
CA PRO A 96 -15.57 23.18 -13.65
C PRO A 96 -16.58 22.48 -12.73
N LYS A 97 -16.18 22.19 -11.49
CA LYS A 97 -17.03 21.53 -10.47
C LYS A 97 -17.62 20.18 -10.92
N ARG A 98 -16.93 19.46 -11.81
CA ARG A 98 -17.30 18.08 -12.14
C ARG A 98 -17.14 17.20 -10.90
N SER A 99 -18.12 16.34 -10.62
CA SER A 99 -17.96 15.28 -9.62
C SER A 99 -16.73 14.43 -9.95
N GLN A 100 -15.83 14.32 -8.98
CA GLN A 100 -14.58 13.58 -9.13
C GLN A 100 -14.87 12.14 -9.58
N PRO A 101 -14.20 11.62 -10.63
CA PRO A 101 -14.28 10.22 -10.98
C PRO A 101 -13.54 9.35 -9.95
N TRP A 102 -13.96 8.09 -9.84
CA TRP A 102 -13.14 7.05 -9.22
C TRP A 102 -11.84 6.88 -10.01
N THR A 103 -10.74 6.63 -9.30
CA THR A 103 -9.39 6.58 -9.86
C THR A 103 -8.66 5.33 -9.39
N VAL A 104 -7.61 4.94 -10.10
CA VAL A 104 -6.63 4.00 -9.57
C VAL A 104 -5.42 4.79 -9.10
N PHE A 105 -5.16 4.80 -7.79
CA PHE A 105 -3.97 5.44 -7.27
C PHE A 105 -2.80 4.46 -7.37
N ILE A 106 -1.82 4.82 -8.18
CA ILE A 106 -0.57 4.06 -8.27
C ILE A 106 0.32 4.57 -7.15
N ALA A 107 0.88 3.70 -6.30
CA ALA A 107 2.01 4.05 -5.46
C ALA A 107 2.85 2.79 -5.25
N HIS A 108 4.16 2.93 -5.42
CA HIS A 108 5.15 1.92 -5.09
C HIS A 108 5.93 2.36 -3.85
N GLY A 109 6.54 1.39 -3.18
CA GLY A 109 7.33 1.62 -1.97
C GLY A 109 6.74 0.93 -0.76
N ALA A 110 7.41 1.12 0.38
CA ALA A 110 6.96 0.53 1.64
C ALA A 110 5.63 1.15 2.07
N MET A 111 4.71 0.29 2.51
CA MET A 111 3.40 0.65 3.06
C MET A 111 3.47 0.99 4.55
N SER A 112 4.62 0.74 5.19
CA SER A 112 4.87 0.96 6.60
C SER A 112 6.21 1.69 6.84
N PRO A 113 6.41 2.33 8.01
CA PRO A 113 5.40 2.54 9.04
C PRO A 113 4.31 3.50 8.55
N VAL A 114 3.06 3.17 8.83
CA VAL A 114 1.92 3.98 8.43
C VAL A 114 1.96 5.32 9.16
N LYS A 115 1.93 6.41 8.40
CA LYS A 115 1.68 7.77 8.90
C LYS A 115 0.18 8.08 8.85
N HIS A 116 -0.47 7.75 7.74
CA HIS A 116 -1.89 7.96 7.52
C HIS A 116 -2.43 6.87 6.59
N PHE A 117 -3.51 6.19 6.95
CA PHE A 117 -4.08 5.15 6.09
C PHE A 117 -5.59 5.25 6.11
N ALA A 118 -6.19 5.52 4.94
CA ALA A 118 -7.61 5.77 4.81
C ALA A 118 -8.21 4.78 3.79
N ILE A 119 -9.27 4.09 4.19
CA ILE A 119 -9.86 2.96 3.49
C ILE A 119 -11.35 3.24 3.34
N ASN A 120 -11.86 3.13 2.12
CA ASN A 120 -13.28 3.21 1.79
C ASN A 120 -13.78 1.80 1.46
N LEU A 121 -14.54 1.20 2.38
CA LEU A 121 -15.00 -0.18 2.27
C LEU A 121 -16.08 -0.27 1.19
N GLY A 122 -16.05 -1.32 0.38
CA GLY A 122 -16.93 -1.56 -0.76
C GLY A 122 -16.78 -0.59 -1.93
N ALA A 123 -15.89 0.41 -1.84
CA ALA A 123 -15.76 1.41 -2.90
C ALA A 123 -15.27 0.78 -4.22
N PRO A 124 -15.69 1.30 -5.39
CA PRO A 124 -15.37 0.69 -6.67
C PRO A 124 -13.94 1.01 -7.15
N ALA A 125 -13.32 2.08 -6.63
CA ALA A 125 -11.90 2.39 -6.79
C ALA A 125 -11.46 3.46 -5.77
N ASP A 126 -10.24 3.97 -5.90
CA ASP A 126 -9.67 4.94 -4.98
C ASP A 126 -10.22 6.35 -5.24
N MET A 127 -10.23 7.18 -4.19
CA MET A 127 -10.57 8.60 -4.29
C MET A 127 -9.65 9.45 -3.42
N LYS A 128 -9.00 10.45 -4.03
CA LYS A 128 -8.25 11.48 -3.29
C LYS A 128 -9.15 12.65 -2.94
N ASP A 129 -9.19 13.03 -1.66
CA ASP A 129 -9.97 14.18 -1.21
C ASP A 129 -9.21 15.51 -1.35
N ASP A 130 -9.92 16.62 -1.15
CA ASP A 130 -9.34 17.97 -1.32
C ASP A 130 -8.30 18.34 -0.25
N LYS A 131 -8.14 17.51 0.80
CA LYS A 131 -7.04 17.64 1.78
C LYS A 131 -5.81 16.83 1.35
N GLY A 132 -5.82 16.25 0.15
CA GLY A 132 -4.75 15.43 -0.39
C GLY A 132 -4.72 14.00 0.14
N ARG A 133 -5.74 13.58 0.91
CA ARG A 133 -5.80 12.23 1.48
C ARG A 133 -6.33 11.26 0.44
N VAL A 134 -5.60 10.17 0.20
CA VAL A 134 -6.06 9.09 -0.67
C VAL A 134 -6.85 8.09 0.16
N TRP A 135 -8.08 7.84 -0.25
CA TRP A 135 -8.96 6.81 0.31
C TRP A 135 -8.95 5.60 -0.61
N PHE A 136 -8.35 4.52 -0.13
CA PHE A 136 -8.18 3.30 -0.91
C PHE A 136 -9.44 2.45 -0.89
N ALA A 137 -9.85 1.91 -2.03
CA ALA A 137 -10.94 0.95 -2.09
C ALA A 137 -10.55 -0.38 -1.45
N TYR A 138 -11.45 -0.95 -0.64
CA TYR A 138 -11.29 -2.29 -0.10
C TYR A 138 -12.61 -3.09 -0.11
N PRO A 139 -12.65 -4.37 -0.54
CA PRO A 139 -11.55 -5.12 -1.11
C PRO A 139 -11.03 -4.44 -2.36
N ASN A 140 -9.72 -4.51 -2.60
CA ASN A 140 -9.17 -3.89 -3.79
C ASN A 140 -9.83 -4.51 -5.03
N PRO A 141 -10.28 -3.71 -6.01
CA PRO A 141 -10.84 -4.24 -7.25
C PRO A 141 -9.87 -5.24 -7.88
N LYS A 142 -10.35 -6.47 -8.11
CA LYS A 142 -9.58 -7.50 -8.81
C LYS A 142 -9.52 -7.12 -10.28
N ILE A 143 -8.31 -7.10 -10.83
CA ILE A 143 -8.08 -6.85 -12.25
C ILE A 143 -7.69 -8.20 -12.85
N GLU A 144 -8.59 -8.79 -13.62
CA GLU A 144 -8.37 -10.11 -14.24
C GLU A 144 -7.13 -10.11 -15.14
N ASP A 145 -6.47 -11.26 -15.19
CA ASP A 145 -5.28 -11.53 -15.99
C ASP A 145 -5.62 -11.56 -17.48
N LEU A 146 -5.75 -10.37 -18.07
CA LEU A 146 -5.92 -10.19 -19.50
C LEU A 146 -4.55 -10.10 -20.17
N SER A 147 -3.72 -11.17 -20.13
CA SER A 147 -2.45 -11.22 -20.87
C SER A 147 -1.57 -9.96 -20.71
N ASN A 148 -1.59 -9.36 -19.52
CA ASN A 148 -1.00 -8.05 -19.25
C ASN A 148 0.32 -8.22 -18.52
N HIS A 149 1.33 -7.41 -18.88
CA HIS A 149 2.63 -7.37 -18.21
C HIS A 149 2.56 -6.80 -16.77
N TYR A 150 1.40 -6.30 -16.31
CA TYR A 150 1.19 -5.72 -14.99
C TYR A 150 -0.06 -6.33 -14.34
N LEU A 151 0.13 -7.42 -13.60
CA LEU A 151 -0.94 -8.08 -12.87
C LEU A 151 -1.35 -7.21 -11.66
N ASN A 152 -2.66 -7.02 -11.47
CA ASN A 152 -3.24 -6.45 -10.25
C ASN A 152 -2.56 -5.16 -9.74
N TYR A 153 -2.50 -4.14 -10.60
CA TYR A 153 -1.83 -2.87 -10.31
C TYR A 153 -2.62 -1.93 -9.36
N GLY A 154 -1.93 -0.93 -8.81
CA GLY A 154 -2.43 -0.01 -7.78
C GLY A 154 -1.87 -0.35 -6.40
N VAL A 155 -2.27 0.39 -5.37
CA VAL A 155 -1.89 0.08 -4.00
C VAL A 155 -2.69 -1.12 -3.49
N LYS A 156 -2.00 -2.23 -3.16
CA LYS A 156 -2.63 -3.48 -2.71
C LYS A 156 -2.31 -3.79 -1.26
N PHE A 157 -3.31 -4.28 -0.56
CA PHE A 157 -3.21 -4.71 0.84
C PHE A 157 -4.34 -5.68 1.15
N ASP A 158 -4.13 -6.51 2.17
CA ASP A 158 -5.12 -7.43 2.71
C ASP A 158 -5.39 -7.04 4.16
N LEU A 159 -6.67 -6.90 4.51
CA LEU A 159 -7.09 -6.61 5.88
C LEU A 159 -7.48 -7.87 6.63
N HIS A 160 -7.36 -9.06 6.04
CA HIS A 160 -7.78 -10.34 6.63
C HIS A 160 -9.18 -10.22 7.23
N ASP A 161 -10.11 -9.62 6.46
CA ASP A 161 -11.44 -9.32 6.93
C ASP A 161 -12.30 -10.59 7.05
N GLU A 162 -13.12 -10.61 8.09
CA GLU A 162 -14.11 -11.65 8.31
C GLU A 162 -15.50 -11.01 8.26
N THR A 163 -16.41 -11.66 7.56
CA THR A 163 -17.82 -11.25 7.48
C THR A 163 -18.74 -12.36 7.98
N LEU A 164 -19.85 -11.95 8.59
CA LEU A 164 -20.93 -12.84 8.96
C LEU A 164 -21.56 -13.47 7.70
N LEU A 165 -21.98 -14.73 7.84
CA LEU A 165 -22.50 -15.54 6.74
C LEU A 165 -23.66 -14.84 6.01
N GLY A 166 -23.57 -14.78 4.68
CA GLY A 166 -24.61 -14.17 3.83
C GLY A 166 -24.58 -12.64 3.77
N MET A 167 -23.56 -12.00 4.35
CA MET A 167 -23.36 -10.55 4.33
C MET A 167 -22.10 -10.18 3.55
N GLY A 168 -21.76 -8.89 3.49
CA GLY A 168 -20.56 -8.45 2.78
C GLY A 168 -20.61 -7.00 2.29
N TYR A 169 -19.77 -6.74 1.30
CA TYR A 169 -19.55 -5.41 0.73
C TYR A 169 -20.69 -4.95 -0.16
N PHE A 170 -20.97 -3.65 -0.13
CA PHE A 170 -21.94 -3.00 -0.99
C PHE A 170 -21.39 -1.68 -1.54
N CYS A 171 -21.94 -1.27 -2.69
CA CYS A 171 -21.65 0.00 -3.32
C CYS A 171 -22.88 0.53 -4.06
N SER A 172 -23.06 1.84 -4.04
CA SER A 172 -24.06 2.57 -4.83
C SER A 172 -23.43 3.85 -5.42
N ASP A 173 -24.01 4.39 -6.49
CA ASP A 173 -23.48 5.65 -7.06
C ASP A 173 -23.74 6.82 -6.09
N PHE A 174 -22.73 7.67 -5.95
CA PHE A 174 -22.80 8.83 -5.07
C PHE A 174 -23.26 10.09 -5.81
N LYS A 175 -23.26 10.09 -7.15
CA LYS A 175 -23.55 11.26 -8.01
C LYS A 175 -25.04 11.59 -8.08
N SER A 176 -25.66 11.77 -6.93
CA SER A 176 -27.02 12.33 -6.65
C SER A 176 -27.43 12.04 -5.20
N THR A 177 -26.54 11.45 -4.40
CA THR A 177 -26.83 11.03 -3.03
C THR A 177 -26.35 12.11 -2.07
N THR A 178 -27.23 12.51 -1.15
CA THR A 178 -26.89 13.39 -0.03
C THR A 178 -26.83 12.56 1.24
N ILE A 179 -25.77 12.76 2.03
CA ILE A 179 -25.61 12.16 3.36
C ILE A 179 -25.56 13.32 4.35
N GLU A 180 -26.54 13.41 5.24
CA GLU A 180 -26.55 14.50 6.22
C GLU A 180 -25.31 14.42 7.12
N GLY A 181 -24.68 15.56 7.39
CA GLY A 181 -23.45 15.61 8.20
C GLY A 181 -22.16 15.28 7.44
N SER A 182 -22.20 15.11 6.10
CA SER A 182 -20.98 14.91 5.30
C SER A 182 -21.04 15.59 3.92
N GLU A 183 -20.00 16.35 3.60
CA GLU A 183 -19.73 16.88 2.24
C GLU A 183 -19.11 15.82 1.30
N LYS A 184 -18.93 14.59 1.79
CA LYS A 184 -18.28 13.48 1.08
C LYS A 184 -19.22 12.28 1.05
N PRO A 185 -20.34 12.33 0.30
CA PRO A 185 -21.30 11.23 0.26
C PRO A 185 -20.65 9.92 -0.23
N TRP A 186 -19.65 10.00 -1.10
CA TRP A 186 -18.89 8.85 -1.62
C TRP A 186 -18.16 8.01 -0.56
N LEU A 187 -17.97 8.54 0.66
CA LEU A 187 -17.44 7.77 1.80
C LEU A 187 -18.50 6.92 2.50
N PHE A 188 -19.78 7.12 2.19
CA PHE A 188 -20.91 6.52 2.91
C PHE A 188 -21.93 5.84 1.98
N THR A 189 -21.68 5.85 0.66
CA THR A 189 -22.47 5.12 -0.37
C THR A 189 -21.90 3.75 -0.69
N SER A 190 -20.80 3.38 -0.04
CA SER A 190 -20.20 2.05 -0.03
C SER A 190 -19.89 1.64 1.40
N GLY A 191 -19.77 0.35 1.65
CA GLY A 191 -19.40 -0.18 2.95
C GLY A 191 -19.41 -1.70 3.01
N CYS A 192 -19.42 -2.23 4.23
CA CYS A 192 -19.60 -3.65 4.52
C CYS A 192 -20.69 -3.83 5.58
N ILE A 193 -21.64 -4.71 5.32
CA ILE A 193 -22.62 -5.20 6.30
C ILE A 193 -22.10 -6.54 6.83
N GLY A 194 -22.16 -6.74 8.14
CA GLY A 194 -21.74 -7.98 8.78
C GLY A 194 -20.23 -8.13 8.91
N LEU A 195 -19.43 -7.08 8.75
CA LEU A 195 -18.01 -7.14 9.10
C LEU A 195 -17.88 -7.49 10.60
N SER A 196 -17.20 -8.59 10.93
CA SER A 196 -16.97 -9.02 12.31
C SER A 196 -15.55 -8.71 12.78
N ARG A 197 -14.57 -8.81 11.89
CA ARG A 197 -13.15 -8.56 12.20
C ARG A 197 -12.40 -8.04 10.99
N LEU A 198 -11.37 -7.22 11.22
CA LEU A 198 -10.29 -6.96 10.28
C LEU A 198 -8.99 -6.63 11.01
N GLU A 199 -7.91 -6.61 10.26
CA GLU A 199 -6.53 -6.43 10.69
C GLU A 199 -5.85 -5.38 9.81
N ILE A 200 -5.55 -4.21 10.40
CA ILE A 200 -4.93 -3.11 9.65
C ILE A 200 -3.41 -3.18 9.86
N PRO A 201 -2.61 -3.49 8.83
CA PRO A 201 -1.15 -3.53 8.95
C PRO A 201 -0.60 -2.10 9.04
N LEU A 202 -0.14 -1.70 10.23
CA LEU A 202 0.37 -0.34 10.47
C LEU A 202 1.89 -0.28 10.58
N ILE A 203 2.48 -1.33 11.12
CA ILE A 203 3.90 -1.41 11.43
C ILE A 203 4.43 -2.77 11.00
N ASP A 204 5.57 -2.76 10.33
CA ASP A 204 6.29 -3.96 9.94
C ASP A 204 7.55 -4.12 10.79
N ASP A 205 7.32 -4.65 11.99
CA ASP A 205 8.32 -4.91 13.03
C ASP A 205 9.50 -5.78 12.56
N ALA A 206 9.28 -6.65 11.56
CA ALA A 206 10.32 -7.48 10.94
C ALA A 206 11.46 -6.64 10.31
N TRP A 207 11.21 -5.35 10.06
CA TRP A 207 12.20 -4.41 9.53
C TRP A 207 12.68 -3.39 10.55
N GLY A 208 12.47 -3.66 11.84
CA GLY A 208 12.92 -2.80 12.94
C GLY A 208 12.08 -1.52 13.07
N GLU A 209 10.91 -1.49 12.45
CA GLU A 209 9.95 -0.41 12.64
C GLU A 209 9.47 -0.40 14.09
N LYS A 210 9.40 0.78 14.71
CA LYS A 210 9.04 0.94 16.12
C LYS A 210 7.52 1.02 16.27
N PRO A 211 6.96 0.49 17.39
CA PRO A 211 5.59 0.74 17.80
C PRO A 211 5.20 2.21 17.68
N GLY A 212 3.91 2.45 17.47
CA GLY A 212 3.38 3.79 17.24
C GLY A 212 2.07 4.01 17.97
N VAL A 213 1.73 5.28 18.17
CA VAL A 213 0.46 5.70 18.76
C VAL A 213 -0.42 6.22 17.65
N TYR A 214 -1.68 5.77 17.59
CA TYR A 214 -2.58 6.06 16.50
C TYR A 214 -3.94 6.60 16.96
N THR A 215 -4.50 7.51 16.16
CA THR A 215 -5.91 7.84 16.13
C THR A 215 -6.61 6.96 15.09
N LEU A 216 -7.68 6.29 15.48
CA LEU A 216 -8.59 5.54 14.60
C LEU A 216 -9.91 6.30 14.45
N ARG A 217 -10.42 6.39 13.23
CA ARG A 217 -11.75 6.88 12.90
C ARG A 217 -12.52 5.83 12.12
N LEU A 218 -13.73 5.54 12.58
CA LEU A 218 -14.66 4.62 11.94
C LEU A 218 -15.89 5.40 11.48
N GLY A 219 -16.22 5.26 10.21
CA GLY A 219 -17.36 5.93 9.57
C GLY A 219 -18.55 5.00 9.41
N PHE A 220 -19.73 5.48 9.78
CA PHE A 220 -20.98 4.75 9.79
C PHE A 220 -22.10 5.57 9.14
N ASN A 221 -22.96 4.90 8.38
CA ASN A 221 -24.20 5.44 7.84
C ASN A 221 -25.26 4.33 7.87
N ALA A 222 -26.29 4.50 8.68
CA ALA A 222 -27.38 3.55 8.75
C ALA A 222 -28.26 3.66 7.49
N PRO A 223 -28.59 2.55 6.80
CA PRO A 223 -29.45 2.55 5.63
C PRO A 223 -30.84 3.15 5.89
N SER A 224 -31.45 3.69 4.83
CA SER A 224 -32.85 4.14 4.88
C SER A 224 -33.77 3.00 5.33
N GLY A 225 -34.53 3.24 6.40
CA GLY A 225 -35.47 2.25 6.99
C GLY A 225 -34.96 1.57 8.26
N ASP A 226 -33.67 1.72 8.61
CA ASP A 226 -33.16 1.30 9.91
C ASP A 226 -33.82 2.13 11.04
N ARG A 227 -34.11 1.46 12.15
CA ARG A 227 -34.74 2.04 13.35
C ARG A 227 -33.80 1.95 14.55
N THR A 228 -34.06 2.78 15.55
CA THR A 228 -33.39 2.70 16.87
C THR A 228 -33.53 1.29 17.44
N ASP A 229 -32.50 0.84 18.16
CA ASP A 229 -32.35 -0.49 18.78
C ASP A 229 -32.35 -1.68 17.81
N GLN A 230 -32.40 -1.44 16.50
CA GLN A 230 -32.36 -2.50 15.48
C GLN A 230 -30.93 -2.97 15.22
N ARG A 231 -30.02 -2.05 14.91
CA ARG A 231 -28.62 -2.34 14.59
C ARG A 231 -27.72 -1.87 15.72
N VAL A 232 -27.50 -2.77 16.68
CA VAL A 232 -26.72 -2.49 17.88
C VAL A 232 -25.52 -3.43 17.95
N PHE A 233 -24.32 -2.87 18.11
CA PHE A 233 -23.09 -3.65 18.19
C PHE A 233 -22.03 -2.98 19.07
N SER A 234 -21.06 -3.74 19.56
CA SER A 234 -19.91 -3.22 20.28
C SER A 234 -18.67 -3.19 19.38
N ILE A 235 -17.72 -2.33 19.71
CA ILE A 235 -16.43 -2.22 19.00
C ILE A 235 -15.34 -2.69 19.94
N LYS A 236 -14.48 -3.61 19.48
CA LYS A 236 -13.22 -3.93 20.14
C LYS A 236 -12.04 -3.49 19.30
N LEU A 237 -10.99 -3.05 19.99
CA LEU A 237 -9.67 -2.82 19.43
C LEU A 237 -8.67 -3.69 20.17
N GLN A 238 -7.90 -4.50 19.44
CA GLN A 238 -6.88 -5.38 20.01
C GLN A 238 -7.44 -6.24 21.16
N GLY A 239 -8.63 -6.82 20.96
CA GLY A 239 -9.35 -7.64 21.95
C GLY A 239 -10.08 -6.87 23.07
N ASN A 240 -9.86 -5.56 23.21
CA ASN A 240 -10.46 -4.74 24.27
C ASN A 240 -11.73 -4.02 23.78
N THR A 241 -12.85 -4.16 24.49
CA THR A 241 -14.09 -3.43 24.17
C THR A 241 -13.94 -1.95 24.50
N ILE A 242 -13.85 -1.12 23.47
CA ILE A 242 -13.69 0.34 23.58
C ILE A 242 -15.02 1.11 23.50
N LEU A 243 -16.05 0.51 22.90
CA LEU A 243 -17.39 1.07 22.80
C LEU A 243 -18.41 -0.06 22.88
N LYS A 244 -19.37 0.06 23.81
CA LYS A 244 -20.45 -0.93 23.99
C LYS A 244 -21.74 -0.42 23.39
N ASN A 245 -22.51 -1.32 22.78
CA ASN A 245 -23.88 -1.08 22.34
C ASN A 245 -24.08 0.19 21.50
N LEU A 246 -23.19 0.43 20.53
CA LEU A 246 -23.35 1.48 19.53
C LEU A 246 -24.64 1.23 18.74
N ASP A 247 -25.53 2.20 18.78
CA ASP A 247 -26.69 2.33 17.91
C ASP A 247 -26.48 3.55 17.00
N ILE A 248 -26.29 3.30 15.71
CA ILE A 248 -25.96 4.34 14.73
C ILE A 248 -27.12 5.34 14.61
N ILE A 249 -28.38 4.87 14.57
CA ILE A 249 -29.55 5.73 14.40
C ILE A 249 -29.67 6.67 15.60
N LYS A 250 -29.49 6.12 16.81
CA LYS A 250 -29.57 6.89 18.06
C LYS A 250 -28.50 7.97 18.15
N GLU A 251 -27.26 7.65 17.79
CA GLU A 251 -26.15 8.61 17.88
C GLU A 251 -26.14 9.62 16.72
N ALA A 252 -26.48 9.20 15.50
CA ALA A 252 -26.53 10.08 14.34
C ALA A 252 -27.78 10.97 14.32
N GLY A 253 -28.83 10.60 15.06
CA GLY A 253 -30.12 11.30 15.07
C GLY A 253 -30.98 10.99 13.83
N GLY A 254 -30.83 9.80 13.24
CA GLY A 254 -31.63 9.34 12.09
C GLY A 254 -30.84 8.48 11.10
N ALA A 255 -31.57 7.87 10.16
CA ALA A 255 -31.00 7.14 9.02
C ALA A 255 -30.43 8.12 7.97
N ASN A 256 -29.53 7.61 7.11
CA ASN A 256 -28.89 8.39 6.05
C ASN A 256 -28.10 9.63 6.56
N LYS A 257 -27.54 9.52 7.77
CA LYS A 257 -26.71 10.53 8.42
C LYS A 257 -25.33 9.95 8.73
N ALA A 258 -24.30 10.74 8.46
CA ALA A 258 -22.92 10.38 8.76
C ALA A 258 -22.67 10.38 10.27
N LEU A 259 -22.18 9.25 10.77
CA LEU A 259 -21.65 9.13 12.13
C LEU A 259 -20.18 8.73 12.06
N ILE A 260 -19.32 9.47 12.77
CA ILE A 260 -17.89 9.19 12.84
C ILE A 260 -17.51 9.00 14.30
N LYS A 261 -16.93 7.84 14.63
CA LYS A 261 -16.37 7.55 15.96
C LYS A 261 -14.85 7.67 15.89
N GLU A 262 -14.28 8.50 16.76
CA GLU A 262 -12.84 8.75 16.86
C GLU A 262 -12.30 8.17 18.17
N PHE A 263 -11.19 7.44 18.09
CA PHE A 263 -10.49 6.83 19.21
C PHE A 263 -9.00 7.20 19.11
N LYS A 264 -8.44 7.79 20.17
CA LYS A 264 -7.05 8.31 20.21
C LYS A 264 -6.17 7.48 21.13
N GLY A 265 -4.85 7.65 21.01
CA GLY A 265 -3.89 7.06 21.93
C GLY A 265 -3.78 5.54 21.81
N ILE A 266 -4.08 4.98 20.63
CA ILE A 266 -4.04 3.53 20.42
C ILE A 266 -2.59 3.12 20.18
N ASN A 267 -1.99 2.42 21.14
CA ASN A 267 -0.67 1.83 20.97
C ASN A 267 -0.77 0.60 20.06
N VAL A 268 0.01 0.59 18.98
CA VAL A 268 0.08 -0.53 18.03
C VAL A 268 1.53 -0.94 17.86
N GLU A 269 1.80 -2.24 17.96
CA GLU A 269 3.13 -2.81 17.75
C GLU A 269 3.34 -3.27 16.31
N ASN A 270 2.31 -3.84 15.68
CA ASN A 270 2.34 -4.37 14.32
C ASN A 270 1.02 -4.09 13.57
N ILE A 271 -0.06 -4.75 13.98
CA ILE A 271 -1.37 -4.77 13.34
C ILE A 271 -2.38 -4.19 14.33
N LEU A 272 -3.25 -3.31 13.84
CA LEU A 272 -4.42 -2.88 14.58
C LEU A 272 -5.60 -3.79 14.24
N SER A 273 -5.94 -4.70 15.17
CA SER A 273 -7.15 -5.52 15.05
C SER A 273 -8.39 -4.74 15.48
N VAL A 274 -9.42 -4.76 14.64
CA VAL A 274 -10.73 -4.14 14.87
C VAL A 274 -11.80 -5.22 14.78
N GLU A 275 -12.66 -5.32 15.79
CA GLU A 275 -13.81 -6.23 15.78
C GLU A 275 -15.11 -5.47 16.00
N LEU A 276 -16.16 -5.85 15.25
CA LEU A 276 -17.52 -5.35 15.45
C LEU A 276 -18.40 -6.52 15.89
N ILE A 277 -18.95 -6.42 17.10
CA ILE A 277 -19.66 -7.53 17.75
C ILE A 277 -21.15 -7.20 17.82
N PRO A 278 -22.00 -7.84 17.00
CA PRO A 278 -23.44 -7.65 17.09
C PRO A 278 -23.97 -7.96 18.50
N LYS A 279 -25.03 -7.26 18.90
CA LYS A 279 -25.74 -7.54 20.16
C LYS A 279 -26.30 -8.96 20.19
N ASP A 280 -26.84 -9.42 19.06
CA ASP A 280 -27.40 -10.76 18.91
C ASP A 280 -26.33 -11.71 18.34
N SER A 281 -26.32 -12.97 18.79
CA SER A 281 -25.32 -13.96 18.36
C SER A 281 -25.45 -14.37 16.88
N ASN A 282 -26.68 -14.35 16.35
CA ASN A 282 -26.99 -14.66 14.95
C ASN A 282 -27.85 -13.54 14.36
N PRO A 283 -27.26 -12.36 14.08
CA PRO A 283 -28.03 -11.21 13.63
C PRO A 283 -28.52 -11.42 12.20
N THR A 284 -29.71 -10.90 11.87
CA THR A 284 -30.10 -10.68 10.47
C THR A 284 -29.24 -9.58 9.83
N MET A 285 -29.26 -9.44 8.49
CA MET A 285 -28.59 -8.32 7.79
C MET A 285 -28.96 -6.94 8.35
N SER A 286 -30.18 -6.83 8.88
CA SER A 286 -30.73 -5.59 9.43
C SER A 286 -30.28 -5.29 10.87
N GLN A 287 -29.72 -6.29 11.56
CA GLN A 287 -29.20 -6.20 12.94
C GLN A 287 -27.66 -6.23 12.99
N ALA A 288 -27.02 -6.74 11.93
CA ALA A 288 -25.58 -6.89 11.86
C ALA A 288 -24.82 -5.56 11.87
N PRO A 289 -23.53 -5.50 12.23
CA PRO A 289 -22.78 -4.26 12.10
C PRO A 289 -22.75 -3.75 10.66
N ILE A 290 -22.71 -2.44 10.47
CA ILE A 290 -22.41 -1.82 9.18
C ILE A 290 -21.25 -0.86 9.38
N ILE A 291 -20.35 -0.75 8.41
CA ILE A 291 -19.23 0.21 8.44
C ILE A 291 -18.92 0.66 7.01
N ASN A 292 -18.60 1.94 6.83
CA ASN A 292 -18.37 2.53 5.52
C ASN A 292 -16.88 2.83 5.26
N PHE A 293 -16.18 3.41 6.24
CA PHE A 293 -14.78 3.74 6.08
C PHE A 293 -13.97 3.57 7.36
N ILE A 294 -12.66 3.47 7.19
CA ILE A 294 -11.68 3.43 8.26
C ILE A 294 -10.57 4.44 7.94
N GLU A 295 -10.21 5.29 8.90
CA GLU A 295 -9.06 6.19 8.80
C GLU A 295 -8.17 6.01 10.02
N VAL A 296 -6.88 5.80 9.80
CA VAL A 296 -5.86 5.64 10.83
C VAL A 296 -4.80 6.71 10.65
N LEU A 297 -4.45 7.44 11.70
CA LEU A 297 -3.45 8.50 11.70
C LEU A 297 -2.46 8.28 12.83
N ARG A 298 -1.16 8.31 12.53
CA ARG A 298 -0.11 8.20 13.55
C ARG A 298 0.04 9.53 14.31
N GLU A 299 0.02 9.48 15.63
CA GLU A 299 0.06 10.63 16.56
C GLU A 299 1.49 11.01 16.96
N ASP A 300 2.35 10.01 17.17
CA ASP A 300 3.70 10.14 17.71
C ASP A 300 4.76 10.50 16.63
N VAL A 301 4.31 11.04 15.49
CA VAL A 301 5.21 11.45 14.41
C VAL A 301 5.91 12.75 14.80
N ALA A 302 6.95 12.66 15.62
CA ALA A 302 8.05 13.63 15.56
C ALA A 302 8.49 13.71 14.10
N LYS A 303 8.73 14.93 13.58
CA LYS A 303 9.18 15.19 12.20
C LYS A 303 10.20 14.13 11.81
N ILE A 304 9.79 13.15 11.00
CA ILE A 304 10.68 12.11 10.49
C ILE A 304 11.82 12.88 9.83
N SER A 305 13.01 12.79 10.42
CA SER A 305 14.21 13.40 9.89
C SER A 305 14.30 12.99 8.44
N GLU A 306 14.40 14.01 7.60
CA GLU A 306 14.59 13.92 6.17
C GLU A 306 15.63 12.85 5.86
N ILE A 307 15.39 12.14 4.76
CA ILE A 307 16.33 11.24 4.12
C ILE A 307 17.74 11.83 4.28
N SER A 308 18.62 11.12 5.01
CA SER A 308 20.06 11.42 4.99
C SER A 308 20.41 11.60 3.52
N GLU A 309 20.91 12.78 3.15
CA GLU A 309 21.35 13.04 1.79
C GLU A 309 22.19 11.85 1.30
N PRO A 310 22.00 11.39 0.06
CA PRO A 310 22.77 10.28 -0.46
C PRO A 310 24.25 10.60 -0.26
N LEU A 311 24.93 9.78 0.54
CA LEU A 311 26.36 9.94 0.80
C LEU A 311 27.07 10.06 -0.54
N SER A 312 27.91 11.09 -0.67
CA SER A 312 28.76 11.23 -1.85
C SER A 312 29.57 9.96 -2.07
N THR A 313 29.62 9.46 -3.30
CA THR A 313 30.37 8.24 -3.66
C THR A 313 31.80 8.32 -3.14
N ILE A 314 32.22 7.33 -2.35
CA ILE A 314 33.58 7.27 -1.80
C ILE A 314 34.56 6.64 -2.80
N THR A 315 35.85 6.87 -2.61
CA THR A 315 36.89 6.23 -3.44
C THR A 315 36.99 4.74 -3.13
N LYS A 316 37.43 3.95 -4.13
CA LYS A 316 37.67 2.51 -3.98
C LYS A 316 38.65 2.22 -2.82
N THR A 317 39.75 2.97 -2.74
CA THR A 317 40.78 2.82 -1.70
C THR A 317 40.23 3.10 -0.30
N TYR A 318 39.39 4.13 -0.15
CA TYR A 318 38.79 4.45 1.14
C TYR A 318 37.79 3.35 1.57
N ALA A 319 36.98 2.86 0.65
CA ALA A 319 36.08 1.73 0.93
C ALA A 319 36.85 0.45 1.35
N GLU A 320 37.99 0.16 0.73
CA GLU A 320 38.85 -0.98 1.10
C GLU A 320 39.47 -0.79 2.51
N ALA A 321 39.87 0.43 2.86
CA ALA A 321 40.35 0.76 4.20
C ALA A 321 39.25 0.55 5.26
N LEU A 322 38.04 1.06 5.01
CA LEU A 322 36.89 0.87 5.88
C LEU A 322 36.56 -0.62 6.09
N LEU A 323 36.60 -1.44 5.03
CA LEU A 323 36.40 -2.88 5.15
C LEU A 323 37.46 -3.57 6.03
N LYS A 324 38.72 -3.12 5.95
CA LYS A 324 39.80 -3.65 6.79
C LYS A 324 39.60 -3.27 8.25
N GLU A 325 39.29 -2.01 8.51
CA GLU A 325 38.99 -1.51 9.85
C GLU A 325 37.77 -2.20 10.45
N ALA A 326 36.70 -2.40 9.66
CA ALA A 326 35.49 -3.10 10.09
C ALA A 326 35.81 -4.52 10.59
N LYS A 327 36.69 -5.24 9.88
CA LYS A 327 37.16 -6.57 10.30
C LYS A 327 37.99 -6.51 11.59
N THR A 328 38.85 -5.51 11.74
CA THR A 328 39.61 -5.31 12.98
C THR A 328 38.69 -5.07 14.17
N GLU A 329 37.66 -4.24 14.01
CA GLU A 329 36.67 -3.97 15.06
C GLU A 329 35.80 -5.19 15.36
N PHE A 330 35.46 -5.99 14.33
CA PHE A 330 34.77 -7.27 14.51
C PHE A 330 35.56 -8.25 15.38
N ILE A 331 36.88 -8.38 15.14
CA ILE A 331 37.77 -9.25 15.93
C ILE A 331 37.84 -8.77 17.39
N LYS A 332 37.82 -7.46 17.61
CA LYS A 332 37.76 -6.85 18.95
C LYS A 332 36.38 -6.98 19.61
N LYS A 333 35.39 -7.61 18.96
CA LYS A 333 33.98 -7.70 19.38
C LYS A 333 33.28 -6.34 19.50
N ASN A 334 33.81 -5.31 18.84
CA ASN A 334 33.18 -4.00 18.76
C ASN A 334 32.21 -3.97 17.56
N TYR A 335 31.08 -4.66 17.70
CA TYR A 335 30.15 -4.90 16.59
C TYR A 335 29.48 -3.62 16.07
N THR A 336 29.18 -2.65 16.94
CA THR A 336 28.59 -1.35 16.53
C THR A 336 29.53 -0.60 15.58
N ASN A 337 30.79 -0.39 15.99
CA ASN A 337 31.77 0.32 15.16
C ASN A 337 32.16 -0.44 13.88
N SER A 338 32.06 -1.77 13.92
CA SER A 338 32.23 -2.63 12.74
C SER A 338 31.07 -2.43 11.75
N LEU A 339 29.82 -2.42 12.23
CA LEU A 339 28.63 -2.19 11.42
C LEU A 339 28.61 -0.80 10.79
N ASP A 340 28.95 0.25 11.54
CA ASP A 340 28.98 1.63 11.02
C ASP A 340 29.85 1.73 9.76
N LYS A 341 31.01 1.05 9.77
CA LYS A 341 31.91 0.99 8.61
C LYS A 341 31.33 0.17 7.46
N TYR A 342 30.70 -0.97 7.73
CA TYR A 342 30.03 -1.75 6.70
C TYR A 342 28.86 -0.98 6.06
N HIS A 343 28.09 -0.22 6.84
CA HIS A 343 26.99 0.61 6.34
C HIS A 343 27.51 1.70 5.39
N ILE A 344 28.58 2.41 5.77
CA ILE A 344 29.21 3.42 4.88
C ILE A 344 29.63 2.80 3.55
N VAL A 345 30.26 1.61 3.57
CA VAL A 345 30.69 0.92 2.35
C VAL A 345 29.49 0.48 1.52
N LEU A 346 28.43 -0.06 2.13
CA LEU A 346 27.22 -0.45 1.42
C LEU A 346 26.56 0.74 0.71
N ASP A 347 26.45 1.88 1.40
CA ASP A 347 25.78 3.06 0.89
C ASP A 347 26.59 3.73 -0.23
N ALA A 348 27.90 3.95 -0.02
CA ALA A 348 28.69 4.88 -0.84
C ALA A 348 29.75 4.22 -1.75
N ALA A 349 30.04 2.92 -1.64
CA ALA A 349 31.12 2.32 -2.43
C ALA A 349 30.79 2.26 -3.94
N PRO A 350 31.79 2.50 -4.83
CA PRO A 350 31.57 2.54 -6.27
C PRO A 350 31.48 1.15 -6.91
N SER A 351 31.89 0.10 -6.19
CA SER A 351 31.98 -1.28 -6.70
C SER A 351 30.99 -2.21 -6.00
N VAL A 352 30.28 -3.01 -6.81
CA VAL A 352 29.36 -4.06 -6.33
C VAL A 352 30.08 -5.07 -5.43
N ASN A 353 31.30 -5.47 -5.78
CA ASN A 353 32.09 -6.42 -4.99
C ASN A 353 32.39 -5.87 -3.57
N LEU A 354 32.69 -4.57 -3.46
CA LEU A 354 32.91 -3.93 -2.15
C LEU A 354 31.62 -3.90 -1.32
N LYS A 355 30.48 -3.61 -1.95
CA LYS A 355 29.16 -3.67 -1.30
C LYS A 355 28.83 -5.09 -0.83
N GLN A 356 29.14 -6.12 -1.63
CA GLN A 356 28.96 -7.52 -1.23
C GLN A 356 29.81 -7.88 -0.01
N LYS A 357 31.08 -7.48 0.03
CA LYS A 357 31.95 -7.70 1.20
C LYS A 357 31.42 -7.02 2.46
N ALA A 358 30.80 -5.86 2.32
CA ALA A 358 30.14 -5.20 3.44
C ALA A 358 28.93 -6.00 3.93
N LEU A 359 28.07 -6.46 3.02
CA LEU A 359 26.92 -7.32 3.34
C LEU A 359 27.35 -8.64 4.01
N GLU A 360 28.46 -9.26 3.57
CA GLU A 360 29.01 -10.45 4.23
C GLU A 360 29.44 -10.17 5.67
N GLY A 361 30.08 -9.03 5.91
CA GLY A 361 30.42 -8.58 7.27
C GLY A 361 29.18 -8.31 8.13
N MET A 362 28.16 -7.67 7.56
CA MET A 362 26.88 -7.44 8.22
C MET A 362 26.18 -8.75 8.57
N ALA A 363 26.21 -9.75 7.68
CA ALA A 363 25.63 -11.08 7.92
C ALA A 363 26.37 -11.83 9.03
N ALA A 364 27.70 -11.70 9.11
CA ALA A 364 28.49 -12.30 10.19
C ALA A 364 28.14 -11.72 11.57
N ILE A 365 27.69 -10.46 11.64
CA ILE A 365 27.23 -9.81 12.87
C ILE A 365 25.75 -10.14 13.14
N GLY A 366 24.90 -10.08 12.12
CA GLY A 366 23.47 -10.37 12.22
C GLY A 366 22.72 -9.44 13.18
N SER A 367 23.02 -8.14 13.15
CA SER A 367 22.37 -7.13 14.01
C SER A 367 21.12 -6.50 13.36
N PRO A 368 20.01 -6.32 14.10
CA PRO A 368 18.84 -5.56 13.67
C PRO A 368 19.13 -4.13 13.18
N ASP A 369 20.25 -3.51 13.61
CA ASP A 369 20.65 -2.16 13.17
C ASP A 369 20.88 -2.07 11.65
N SER A 370 21.08 -3.22 11.00
CA SER A 370 21.25 -3.30 9.54
C SER A 370 19.93 -3.33 8.76
N LEU A 371 18.77 -3.55 9.41
CA LEU A 371 17.48 -3.76 8.73
C LEU A 371 17.09 -2.60 7.81
N SER A 372 17.25 -1.37 8.30
CA SER A 372 16.90 -0.17 7.54
C SER A 372 17.72 0.00 6.25
N ARG A 373 18.98 -0.49 6.24
CA ARG A 373 19.89 -0.42 5.09
C ARG A 373 19.65 -1.53 4.08
N ILE A 374 19.34 -2.73 4.56
CA ILE A 374 19.10 -3.89 3.67
C ILE A 374 17.67 -3.92 3.12
N ALA A 375 16.72 -3.18 3.71
CA ALA A 375 15.32 -3.16 3.30
C ALA A 375 15.12 -2.87 1.80
N ALA A 376 15.88 -1.95 1.22
CA ALA A 376 15.79 -1.60 -0.21
C ALA A 376 16.25 -2.73 -1.17
N TYR A 377 17.00 -3.71 -0.67
CA TYR A 377 17.51 -4.84 -1.45
C TYR A 377 16.66 -6.11 -1.28
N CYS A 378 15.84 -6.15 -0.24
CA CYS A 378 15.06 -7.34 0.13
C CYS A 378 13.55 -7.14 -0.01
N ARG A 379 13.05 -5.91 0.15
CA ARG A 379 11.64 -5.60 -0.13
C ARG A 379 11.50 -5.25 -1.61
N ASP A 380 10.52 -5.84 -2.28
CA ASP A 380 10.10 -5.38 -3.61
C ASP A 380 9.37 -4.04 -3.46
N THR A 381 10.17 -2.99 -3.30
CA THR A 381 9.75 -1.60 -3.16
C THR A 381 10.22 -0.77 -4.34
N ALA A 382 10.70 -1.46 -5.38
CA ALA A 382 11.32 -0.85 -6.54
C ALA A 382 10.28 0.03 -7.28
N PRO A 383 10.60 1.29 -7.53
CA PRO A 383 9.80 2.12 -8.42
C PRO A 383 9.95 1.58 -9.85
N ILE A 384 8.85 1.48 -10.59
CA ILE A 384 8.81 1.14 -12.02
C ILE A 384 9.20 2.40 -12.82
N LEU A 385 10.46 2.83 -12.72
CA LEU A 385 11.02 3.90 -13.57
C LEU A 385 11.92 3.31 -14.65
N TRP A 386 11.83 3.86 -15.85
CA TRP A 386 12.68 3.46 -16.99
C TRP A 386 14.19 3.65 -16.74
N ASN A 387 14.56 4.53 -15.81
CA ASN A 387 15.94 4.81 -15.40
C ASN A 387 16.26 4.29 -13.98
N TYR A 388 15.33 3.59 -13.33
CA TYR A 388 15.64 2.90 -12.08
C TYR A 388 16.59 1.75 -12.40
N LYS A 389 17.79 1.83 -11.85
CA LYS A 389 18.73 0.70 -11.88
C LYS A 389 18.36 -0.19 -10.71
N GLU A 390 17.59 -1.24 -10.99
CA GLU A 390 17.34 -2.28 -10.00
C GLU A 390 18.67 -2.68 -9.33
N PRO A 391 18.68 -2.85 -7.99
CA PRO A 391 19.86 -3.37 -7.35
C PRO A 391 20.22 -4.70 -8.00
N LYS A 392 21.50 -4.88 -8.33
CA LYS A 392 21.94 -6.12 -8.98
C LYS A 392 21.50 -7.32 -8.14
N GLN A 393 20.97 -8.36 -8.77
CA GLN A 393 20.48 -9.57 -8.10
C GLN A 393 21.48 -10.16 -7.09
N GLU A 394 22.76 -10.01 -7.37
CA GLU A 394 23.89 -10.37 -6.50
C GLU A 394 23.86 -9.67 -5.13
N LEU A 395 23.46 -8.40 -5.07
CA LEU A 395 23.28 -7.63 -3.84
C LEU A 395 22.00 -8.02 -3.11
N ASN A 396 20.90 -8.27 -3.84
CA ASN A 396 19.64 -8.74 -3.25
C ASN A 396 19.85 -10.05 -2.49
N ASN A 397 20.56 -10.99 -3.12
CA ASN A 397 20.92 -12.27 -2.52
C ASN A 397 21.76 -12.10 -1.24
N LYS A 398 22.77 -11.22 -1.28
CA LYS A 398 23.63 -10.96 -0.10
C LYS A 398 22.88 -10.25 1.02
N ALA A 399 21.99 -9.31 0.69
CA ALA A 399 21.14 -8.65 1.67
C ALA A 399 20.16 -9.64 2.32
N ALA A 400 19.62 -10.60 1.54
CA ALA A 400 18.80 -11.68 2.08
C ALA A 400 19.60 -12.61 3.03
N GLU A 401 20.89 -12.87 2.75
CA GLU A 401 21.75 -13.58 3.72
C GLU A 401 21.90 -12.79 5.03
N VAL A 402 22.01 -11.45 4.98
CA VAL A 402 21.99 -10.61 6.19
C VAL A 402 20.66 -10.75 6.93
N LEU A 403 19.53 -10.68 6.22
CA LEU A 403 18.20 -10.81 6.83
C LEU A 403 18.01 -12.15 7.53
N ILE A 404 18.46 -13.26 6.91
CA ILE A 404 18.46 -14.60 7.52
C ILE A 404 19.32 -14.64 8.79
N ALA A 405 20.51 -14.04 8.77
CA ALA A 405 21.38 -13.99 9.95
C ALA A 405 20.75 -13.19 11.10
N ILE A 406 20.12 -12.05 10.80
CA ILE A 406 19.37 -11.28 11.79
C ILE A 406 18.20 -12.11 12.31
N ALA A 407 17.42 -12.76 11.44
CA ALA A 407 16.30 -13.60 11.84
C ALA A 407 16.72 -14.76 12.76
N ALA A 408 17.85 -15.41 12.48
CA ALA A 408 18.40 -16.48 13.33
C ALA A 408 18.82 -15.98 14.72
N ASN A 409 19.36 -14.76 14.82
CA ASN A 409 19.64 -14.14 16.11
C ASN A 409 18.35 -13.73 16.84
N THR A 410 17.39 -13.14 16.13
CA THR A 410 16.07 -12.75 16.66
C THR A 410 15.29 -13.94 17.18
N ALA A 411 15.39 -15.11 16.54
CA ALA A 411 14.69 -16.33 16.95
C ALA A 411 14.99 -16.77 18.40
N LYS A 412 16.12 -16.33 18.97
CA LYS A 412 16.51 -16.59 20.36
C LYS A 412 15.65 -15.84 21.38
N SER A 413 15.09 -14.70 21.01
CA SER A 413 14.27 -13.85 21.88
C SER A 413 12.82 -13.71 21.40
N ASP A 414 12.57 -13.77 20.09
CA ASP A 414 11.27 -13.58 19.47
C ASP A 414 11.10 -14.50 18.25
N LYS A 415 10.48 -15.65 18.48
CA LYS A 415 10.25 -16.68 17.45
C LYS A 415 9.31 -16.18 16.35
N GLN A 416 8.24 -15.45 16.69
CA GLN A 416 7.22 -15.03 15.71
C GLN A 416 7.78 -13.98 14.74
N LYS A 417 8.53 -13.02 15.28
CA LYS A 417 9.23 -12.03 14.46
C LYS A 417 10.26 -12.67 13.54
N ALA A 418 11.03 -13.62 14.04
CA ALA A 418 11.99 -14.35 13.22
C ALA A 418 11.33 -15.11 12.06
N ILE A 419 10.18 -15.76 12.29
CA ILE A 419 9.40 -16.43 11.24
C ILE A 419 9.00 -15.44 10.15
N LYS A 420 8.50 -14.25 10.51
CA LYS A 420 8.15 -13.19 9.56
C LYS A 420 9.36 -12.73 8.74
N MET A 421 10.52 -12.57 9.38
CA MET A 421 11.76 -12.21 8.70
C MET A 421 12.24 -13.29 7.72
N PHE A 422 12.15 -14.58 8.08
CA PHE A 422 12.49 -15.68 7.18
C PHE A 422 11.54 -15.76 5.98
N LYS A 423 10.23 -15.58 6.18
CA LYS A 423 9.26 -15.51 5.08
C LYS A 423 9.57 -14.36 4.12
N ASN A 424 9.90 -13.19 4.64
CA ASN A 424 10.34 -12.05 3.81
C ASN A 424 11.63 -12.35 3.02
N ALA A 425 12.55 -13.14 3.59
CA ALA A 425 13.76 -13.56 2.88
C ALA A 425 13.47 -14.51 1.72
N LEU A 426 12.43 -15.36 1.82
CA LEU A 426 12.04 -16.31 0.76
C LEU A 426 11.52 -15.60 -0.50
N ALA A 427 10.71 -14.55 -0.33
CA ALA A 427 9.98 -13.89 -1.43
C ALA A 427 10.89 -13.36 -2.58
N ASN A 428 12.17 -13.09 -2.31
CA ASN A 428 13.13 -12.55 -3.29
C ASN A 428 14.45 -13.35 -3.36
N ALA A 429 14.45 -14.59 -2.84
CA ALA A 429 15.66 -15.40 -2.71
C ALA A 429 16.03 -16.16 -4.00
N ASN A 430 17.34 -16.26 -4.27
CA ASN A 430 17.85 -17.32 -5.13
C ASN A 430 17.73 -18.71 -4.47
N GLU A 431 17.91 -19.78 -5.24
CA GLU A 431 17.77 -21.17 -4.77
C GLU A 431 18.56 -21.48 -3.48
N LYS A 432 19.79 -20.97 -3.37
CA LYS A 432 20.65 -21.19 -2.19
C LYS A 432 20.11 -20.49 -0.94
N THR A 433 19.67 -19.25 -1.09
CA THR A 433 19.12 -18.43 0.00
C THR A 433 17.76 -18.98 0.43
N TYR A 434 16.97 -19.43 -0.55
CA TYR A 434 15.70 -20.11 -0.33
C TYR A 434 15.88 -21.35 0.55
N LYS A 435 16.80 -22.26 0.18
CA LYS A 435 17.07 -23.47 0.98
C LYS A 435 17.44 -23.15 2.43
N LYS A 436 18.32 -22.17 2.65
CA LYS A 436 18.72 -21.75 4.01
C LYS A 436 17.54 -21.20 4.83
N ALA A 437 16.72 -20.32 4.26
CA ALA A 437 15.57 -19.75 4.95
C ALA A 437 14.50 -20.82 5.22
N PHE A 438 14.26 -21.71 4.25
CA PHE A 438 13.32 -22.82 4.38
C PHE A 438 13.75 -23.81 5.48
N GLU A 439 15.02 -24.22 5.52
CA GLU A 439 15.57 -25.06 6.59
C GLU A 439 15.44 -24.38 7.96
N SER A 440 15.69 -23.07 8.03
CA SER A 440 15.55 -22.29 9.27
C SER A 440 14.10 -22.26 9.77
N LEU A 441 13.13 -22.12 8.87
CA LEU A 441 11.70 -22.18 9.20
C LEU A 441 11.26 -23.57 9.67
N LYS A 442 11.77 -24.63 9.03
CA LYS A 442 11.53 -26.02 9.43
C LYS A 442 12.06 -26.29 10.84
N ASN A 443 13.25 -25.78 11.16
CA ASN A 443 13.83 -25.88 12.51
C ASN A 443 13.04 -25.11 13.58
N LEU A 444 12.15 -24.20 13.17
CA LEU A 444 11.23 -23.48 14.03
C LEU A 444 9.83 -24.11 14.07
N ASP A 445 9.67 -25.35 13.58
CA ASP A 445 8.39 -26.09 13.52
C ASP A 445 7.30 -25.39 12.71
N VAL A 446 7.68 -24.54 11.74
CA VAL A 446 6.72 -23.91 10.82
C VAL A 446 6.37 -24.90 9.71
N LYS A 447 5.08 -25.23 9.57
CA LYS A 447 4.56 -25.93 8.39
C LYS A 447 4.51 -24.94 7.23
N LEU A 448 5.25 -25.23 6.17
CA LEU A 448 5.24 -24.47 4.92
C LEU A 448 4.44 -25.25 3.89
N ASP A 449 3.63 -24.56 3.09
CA ASP A 449 2.82 -25.15 2.02
C ASP A 449 3.50 -24.83 0.69
N ASP A 450 4.04 -25.86 0.02
CA ASP A 450 4.95 -25.74 -1.15
C ASP A 450 4.32 -25.00 -2.37
N ALA A 451 3.01 -24.74 -2.34
CA ALA A 451 2.25 -24.05 -3.40
C ALA A 451 2.00 -22.55 -3.13
N THR A 452 2.05 -22.09 -1.88
CA THR A 452 1.84 -20.68 -1.50
C THR A 452 3.11 -19.98 -0.98
N ASP A 453 4.13 -20.76 -0.60
CA ASP A 453 5.39 -20.25 -0.06
C ASP A 453 6.55 -20.25 -1.10
N LYS A 454 6.25 -20.56 -2.38
CA LYS A 454 7.10 -20.35 -3.57
C LYS A 454 6.60 -19.16 -4.36
#